data_AF-A0A963V5J7-F1
#
_entry.id   AF-A0A963V5J7-F1
#
_cell.length_a   1.000
_cell.length_b   1.000
_cell.length_c   1.000
_cell.angle_alpha   90.00
_cell.angle_beta   90.00
_cell.angle_gamma   90.00
#
_symmetry.space_group_name_H-M   'P 1'
#
loop_
_entity.id
_entity.type
_entity.pdbx_description
1 polymer ?
#
loop_
_entity_poly.entity_id
_entity_poly.type
_entity_poly.pdbx_seq_one_letter_code
_entity_poly.pdbx_strand_id
1 'polypeptide(L)' 'YGPDKLKDELSVPSEWRAQFRRNFEHVLGMKTLTAKDYERRTDIEFDSDDELFTYLGKLYDFLFAAGPYPEFSV' A
#
# COMPACT_ATOMS: atom_id res chain seq x y z
N TYR A 1 0.57 8.72 -9.05
CA TYR A 1 -0.74 8.67 -8.37
C TYR A 1 -0.45 8.48 -6.89
N GLY A 2 -0.92 9.39 -6.03
CA GLY A 2 -0.62 9.35 -4.59
C GLY A 2 -1.71 8.65 -3.75
N PRO A 3 -1.42 8.36 -2.46
CA PRO A 3 -2.35 7.75 -1.50
C PRO A 3 -3.73 8.41 -1.42
N ASP A 4 -3.84 9.73 -1.53
CA ASP A 4 -5.13 10.45 -1.46
C ASP A 4 -6.09 10.05 -2.58
N LYS A 5 -5.57 9.97 -3.82
CA LYS A 5 -6.39 9.59 -4.98
C LYS A 5 -6.84 8.14 -4.88
N LEU A 6 -5.98 7.27 -4.34
CA LEU A 6 -6.34 5.88 -4.06
C LEU A 6 -7.44 5.77 -2.99
N LYS A 7 -7.34 6.58 -1.93
CA LYS A 7 -8.35 6.62 -0.86
C LYS A 7 -9.69 7.13 -1.35
N ASP A 8 -9.69 8.13 -2.23
CA ASP A 8 -10.91 8.64 -2.87
C ASP A 8 -11.58 7.57 -3.74
N GLU A 9 -10.82 6.87 -4.59
CA GLU A 9 -11.36 5.77 -5.40
C GLU A 9 -11.86 4.58 -4.55
N LEU A 10 -11.20 4.31 -3.41
CA LEU A 10 -11.59 3.26 -2.47
C LEU A 10 -12.64 3.71 -1.43
N SER A 11 -13.08 4.98 -1.46
CA SER A 11 -14.07 5.51 -0.51
C SER A 11 -15.46 4.95 -0.77
N VAL A 12 -15.77 4.64 -2.03
CA VAL A 12 -17.06 4.08 -2.43
C VAL A 12 -17.06 2.56 -2.19
N PRO A 13 -18.02 2.03 -1.41
CA PRO A 13 -18.18 0.60 -1.25
C PRO A 13 -18.50 -0.04 -2.60
N SER A 14 -17.58 -0.86 -3.10
CA SER A 14 -17.69 -1.55 -4.38
C SER A 14 -17.03 -2.92 -4.30
N GLU A 15 -17.40 -3.82 -5.22
CA GLU A 15 -16.71 -5.11 -5.38
C GLU A 15 -15.22 -4.91 -5.63
N TRP A 16 -14.86 -3.83 -6.35
CA TRP A 16 -13.47 -3.43 -6.57
C TRP A 16 -12.74 -3.12 -5.26
N ARG A 17 -13.35 -2.38 -4.33
CA ARG A 17 -12.77 -2.10 -3.00
C ARG A 17 -12.51 -3.39 -2.22
N ALA A 18 -13.47 -4.31 -2.22
CA ALA A 18 -13.34 -5.59 -1.53
C ALA A 18 -12.24 -6.47 -2.16
N GLN A 19 -12.17 -6.52 -3.49
CA GLN A 19 -11.15 -7.25 -4.21
C GLN A 19 -9.76 -6.65 -3.99
N PHE A 20 -9.65 -5.33 -4.05
CA PHE A 20 -8.40 -4.62 -3.79
C PHE A 20 -7.89 -4.92 -2.39
N ARG A 21 -8.75 -4.82 -1.36
CA ARG A 21 -8.39 -5.16 0.02
C ARG A 21 -7.85 -6.58 0.14
N ARG A 22 -8.55 -7.59 -0.41
CA ARG A 22 -8.12 -9.00 -0.36
C ARG A 22 -6.77 -9.22 -1.04
N ASN A 23 -6.57 -8.62 -2.22
CA ASN A 23 -5.30 -8.71 -2.94
C ASN A 23 -4.17 -8.04 -2.14
N PHE A 24 -4.44 -6.89 -1.52
CA PHE A 24 -3.46 -6.18 -0.70
C PHE A 24 -3.08 -6.99 0.55
N GLU A 25 -4.07 -7.56 1.25
CA GLU A 25 -3.86 -8.47 2.40
C GLU A 25 -3.02 -9.68 1.99
N HIS A 26 -3.24 -10.22 0.78
CA HIS A 26 -2.46 -11.33 0.25
C HIS A 26 -1.00 -10.95 0.00
N VAL A 27 -0.74 -9.79 -0.60
CA VAL A 27 0.62 -9.27 -0.81
C VAL A 27 1.34 -9.05 0.52
N LEU A 28 0.66 -8.44 1.51
CA LEU A 28 1.20 -8.24 2.86
C LEU A 28 1.50 -9.56 3.57
N GLY A 29 0.58 -10.53 3.51
CA GLY A 29 0.70 -11.79 4.23
C GLY A 29 1.70 -12.76 3.61
N MET A 30 1.75 -12.84 2.27
CA MET A 30 2.67 -13.75 1.58
C MET A 30 4.04 -13.13 1.27
N LYS A 31 4.21 -11.84 1.51
CA LYS A 31 5.43 -11.08 1.18
C LYS A 31 5.93 -11.34 -0.26
N THR A 32 5.00 -11.35 -1.23
CA THR A 32 5.31 -11.68 -2.64
C THR A 32 5.96 -10.55 -3.42
N LEU A 33 6.11 -9.38 -2.81
CA LEU A 33 6.65 -8.17 -3.43
C LEU A 33 7.96 -7.79 -2.74
N THR A 34 9.00 -7.50 -3.52
CA THR A 34 10.28 -6.99 -3.00
C THR A 34 10.35 -5.47 -3.16
N ALA A 35 11.18 -4.81 -2.35
CA ALA A 35 11.51 -3.40 -2.47
C ALA A 35 11.90 -3.06 -3.91
N LYS A 36 12.79 -3.85 -4.51
CA LYS A 36 13.24 -3.69 -5.90
C LYS A 36 12.12 -3.80 -6.94
N ASP A 37 11.15 -4.68 -6.73
CA ASP A 37 10.01 -4.80 -7.65
C ASP A 37 9.05 -3.61 -7.53
N TYR A 38 8.94 -3.03 -6.33
CA TYR A 38 8.15 -1.85 -6.07
C TYR A 38 8.82 -0.58 -6.60
N GLU A 39 10.12 -0.42 -6.36
CA GLU A 39 11.01 0.61 -6.90
C GLU A 39 11.01 0.64 -8.43
N ARG A 40 10.97 -0.52 -9.10
CA ARG A 40 10.88 -0.53 -10.56
C ARG A 40 9.56 0.03 -11.10
N ARG A 41 8.52 0.08 -10.27
CA ARG A 41 7.16 0.49 -10.65
C ARG A 41 6.77 1.84 -10.08
N THR A 42 7.57 2.38 -9.17
CA THR A 42 7.28 3.61 -8.42
C THR A 42 8.56 4.40 -8.21
N ASP A 43 8.46 5.70 -7.99
CA ASP A 43 9.62 6.55 -7.72
C ASP A 43 10.05 6.50 -6.23
N ILE A 44 9.69 5.42 -5.51
CA ILE A 44 9.92 5.27 -4.07
C ILE A 44 10.99 4.22 -3.86
N GLU A 45 12.10 4.64 -3.25
CA GLU A 45 13.23 3.78 -2.86
C GLU A 45 13.08 3.30 -1.42
N PHE A 46 13.44 2.05 -1.16
CA PHE A 46 13.44 1.43 0.16
C PHE A 46 14.79 0.78 0.42
N ASP A 47 15.39 0.98 1.60
CA ASP A 47 16.65 0.32 1.94
C ASP A 47 16.46 -1.19 2.15
N SER A 48 15.23 -1.63 2.43
CA SER A 48 14.93 -3.05 2.71
C SER A 48 13.49 -3.43 2.39
N ASP A 49 13.27 -4.72 2.12
CA ASP A 49 11.93 -5.29 1.96
C ASP A 49 11.08 -5.04 3.23
N ASP A 50 11.67 -5.08 4.43
CA ASP A 50 10.95 -4.77 5.67
C ASP A 50 10.45 -3.31 5.74
N GLU A 51 11.17 -2.35 5.16
CA GLU A 51 10.68 -0.98 5.05
C GLU A 51 9.53 -0.84 4.06
N LEU A 52 9.64 -1.53 2.91
CA LEU A 52 8.53 -1.64 1.96
C LEU A 52 7.28 -2.18 2.67
N PHE A 53 7.39 -3.31 3.39
CA PHE A 53 6.24 -3.90 4.07
C PHE A 53 5.71 -3.04 5.21
N THR A 54 6.58 -2.30 5.90
CA THR A 54 6.17 -1.31 6.90
C THR A 54 5.36 -0.18 6.26
N TYR A 55 5.82 0.34 5.12
CA TYR A 55 5.10 1.35 4.35
C TYR A 55 3.77 0.83 3.80
N LEU A 56 3.76 -0.37 3.21
CA LEU A 56 2.53 -1.00 2.71
C LEU A 56 1.52 -1.23 3.84
N GLY A 57 1.97 -1.58 5.04
CA GLY A 57 1.12 -1.67 6.23
C GLY A 57 0.48 -0.32 6.58
N LYS A 58 1.28 0.75 6.67
CA LYS A 58 0.76 2.12 6.89
C LYS A 58 -0.24 2.55 5.81
N LEU A 59 0.04 2.24 4.54
CA LEU A 59 -0.85 2.53 3.43
C LEU A 59 -2.17 1.75 3.55
N TYR A 60 -2.11 0.46 3.91
CA TYR A 60 -3.31 -0.33 4.17
C TYR A 60 -4.16 0.28 5.29
N ASP A 61 -3.53 0.65 6.42
CA ASP A 61 -4.22 1.32 7.52
C ASP A 61 -4.85 2.64 7.09
N PHE A 62 -4.15 3.46 6.31
CA PHE A 62 -4.67 4.73 5.77
C PHE A 62 -5.92 4.53 4.90
N LEU A 63 -5.93 3.46 4.09
CA LEU A 63 -7.00 3.14 3.14
C LEU A 63 -8.20 2.45 3.80
N PHE A 64 -7.98 1.60 4.81
CA PHE A 64 -9.00 0.70 5.35
C PHE A 64 -9.31 0.84 6.84
N ALA A 65 -8.39 1.38 7.64
CA ALA A 65 -8.50 1.44 9.10
C ALA A 65 -8.43 2.86 9.68
N ALA A 66 -8.54 3.88 8.83
CA ALA A 66 -8.41 5.31 9.20
C ALA A 66 -7.06 5.66 9.85
N GLY A 67 -5.99 4.97 9.43
CA GLY A 67 -4.63 5.27 9.83
C GLY A 67 -4.13 6.62 9.32
N PRO A 68 -2.98 7.10 9.85
CA PRO A 68 -2.34 8.33 9.38
C PRO A 68 -1.88 8.20 7.92
N TYR A 69 -1.64 9.33 7.26
CA TYR A 69 -1.06 9.33 5.92
C TYR A 69 0.28 8.59 5.95
N PRO A 70 0.55 7.68 5.00
CA PRO A 70 1.77 6.92 5.01
C PRO A 70 2.91 7.84 4.57
N GLU A 71 3.61 8.42 5.54
CA GLU A 71 4.83 9.18 5.30
C GLU A 71 5.97 8.21 4.93
N PHE A 72 6.52 8.40 3.73
CA PHE A 72 7.83 7.91 3.36
C PHE A 72 8.85 8.96 3.81
N SER A 73 9.69 8.62 4.78
CA SER A 73 10.86 9.43 5.09
C SER A 73 11.85 9.25 3.94
N VAL A 74 11.91 10.24 3.05
CA VAL A 74 13.01 10.43 2.09
C VAL A 74 14.24 10.93 2.83
#